data_AF-A0AAW8B922-F1
#
_entry.id   AF-A0AAW8B922-F1
#
_cell.length_a   1.000
_cell.length_b   1.000
_cell.length_c   1.000
_cell.angle_alpha   90.00
_cell.angle_beta   90.00
_cell.angle_gamma   90.00
#
_symmetry.space_group_name_H-M   'P 1'
#
loop_
_entity.id
_entity.type
_entity.pdbx_description
1 polymer ?
#
loop_
_entity_poly.entity_id
_entity_poly.type
_entity_poly.pdbx_seq_one_letter_code
_entity_poly.pdbx_strand_id
1 'polypeptide(L)'
;MSSITYTVEIPPIHYLLLGLETAIFKHQEPQAAKNEALSYLSKVLRDAVEKEIIEIWDFDNEVSADLKKITNLESSIYAEENGILNFERILQCKIKYTFNNYIIKNAVFNRHRHGSPSQKIASYGFFALIENQSDKPSRSTVIKIKNEERESSGNPFVRKRNENMNLNYFEKLKIQEVKQLYFDQNNNYQKEILNTNSFLALERIFLSFQNTFIITKYLFVPEHFHKNATAVIDLLVQTFSPENEYEFHTAVEIEGVKFYVYKHDPVSCALTFSKTGKLYIRDQNGVKEVDENTTFSDLTDMPAIDQKLQNIIEII
;
A
#
# COMPACT_ATOMS: atom_id res chain seq x y z
N MET A 1 27.11 -4.64 41.24
CA MET A 1 27.48 -4.99 39.86
C MET A 1 26.25 -4.74 39.01
N SER A 2 26.31 -3.76 38.12
CA SER A 2 25.23 -3.48 37.16
C SER A 2 25.01 -4.71 36.29
N SER A 3 23.89 -5.42 36.46
CA SER A 3 23.55 -6.50 35.53
C SER A 3 23.01 -5.88 34.26
N ILE A 4 23.76 -6.01 33.17
CA ILE A 4 23.36 -5.61 31.82
C ILE A 4 22.52 -6.75 31.23
N THR A 5 21.39 -6.41 30.61
CA THR A 5 20.59 -7.38 29.86
C THR A 5 20.33 -6.84 28.46
N TYR A 6 20.35 -7.73 27.48
CA TYR A 6 20.03 -7.39 26.10
C TYR A 6 18.66 -7.93 25.76
N THR A 7 17.81 -7.11 25.16
CA THR A 7 16.47 -7.50 24.74
C THR A 7 16.38 -7.37 23.23
N VAL A 8 16.07 -8.48 22.55
CA VAL A 8 15.66 -8.44 21.15
C VAL A 8 14.16 -8.21 21.12
N GLU A 9 13.76 -6.97 20.82
CA GLU A 9 12.36 -6.60 20.70
C GLU A 9 11.81 -7.03 19.34
N ILE A 10 10.78 -7.87 19.39
CA ILE A 10 9.97 -8.28 18.25
C ILE A 10 8.59 -7.67 18.44
N PRO A 11 8.19 -6.69 17.61
CA PRO A 11 6.90 -6.06 17.77
C PRO A 11 5.74 -7.05 17.60
N PRO A 12 4.58 -6.85 18.24
CA PRO A 12 3.49 -7.83 18.25
C PRO A 12 3.03 -8.29 16.87
N ILE A 13 3.00 -7.38 15.89
CA ILE A 13 2.60 -7.73 14.53
C ILE A 13 3.62 -8.66 13.86
N HIS A 14 4.91 -8.48 14.15
CA HIS A 14 5.97 -9.30 13.58
C HIS A 14 6.07 -10.65 14.27
N TYR A 15 5.74 -10.73 15.57
CA TYR A 15 5.55 -12.01 16.25
C TYR A 15 4.49 -12.86 15.54
N LEU A 16 3.33 -12.27 15.17
CA LEU A 16 2.27 -13.00 14.48
C LEU A 16 2.69 -13.54 13.10
N LEU A 17 3.63 -12.85 12.43
CA LEU A 17 4.12 -13.24 11.11
C LEU A 17 5.32 -14.21 11.18
N LEU A 18 6.19 -14.04 12.17
CA LEU A 18 7.42 -14.83 12.32
C LEU A 18 7.24 -16.07 13.19
N GLY A 19 6.41 -16.00 14.23
CA GLY A 19 6.34 -16.98 15.32
C GLY A 19 7.50 -16.87 16.32
N LEU A 20 8.25 -15.76 16.31
CA LEU A 20 9.41 -15.52 17.18
C LEU A 20 9.07 -14.43 18.21
N GLU A 21 9.35 -14.70 19.49
CA GLU A 21 8.98 -13.82 20.60
C GLU A 21 10.10 -12.85 20.98
N THR A 22 9.72 -11.73 21.58
CA THR A 22 10.69 -10.85 22.24
C THR A 22 11.47 -11.63 23.29
N ALA A 23 12.80 -11.62 23.20
CA ALA A 23 13.67 -12.43 24.06
C ALA A 23 14.62 -11.55 24.87
N ILE A 24 14.89 -11.95 26.12
CA ILE A 24 15.79 -11.26 27.04
C ILE A 24 16.98 -12.16 27.34
N PHE A 25 18.17 -11.65 27.08
CA PHE A 25 19.45 -12.33 27.26
C PHE A 25 20.20 -11.71 28.44
N LYS A 26 20.56 -12.55 29.40
CA LYS A 26 21.27 -12.15 30.61
C LYS A 26 22.36 -13.16 30.91
N HIS A 27 23.59 -12.68 31.03
CA HIS A 27 24.75 -13.51 31.35
C HIS A 27 25.62 -12.82 32.40
N GLN A 28 26.46 -13.58 33.09
CA GLN A 28 27.43 -13.00 34.05
C GLN A 28 28.47 -12.14 33.31
N GLU A 29 28.84 -12.56 32.10
CA GLU A 29 29.68 -11.80 31.17
C GLU A 29 28.80 -11.06 30.14
N PRO A 30 28.78 -9.71 30.14
CA PRO A 30 27.91 -8.93 29.26
C PRO A 30 28.12 -9.21 27.76
N GLN A 31 29.35 -9.52 27.35
CA GLN A 31 29.66 -9.78 25.94
C GLN A 31 29.02 -11.09 25.44
N ALA A 32 28.94 -12.12 26.29
CA ALA A 32 28.26 -13.37 25.96
C ALA A 32 26.75 -13.13 25.74
N ALA A 33 26.10 -12.38 26.64
CA ALA A 33 24.70 -12.00 26.50
C ALA A 33 24.44 -11.18 25.21
N LYS A 34 25.36 -10.29 24.85
CA LYS A 34 25.29 -9.52 23.61
C LYS A 34 25.37 -10.41 22.38
N ASN A 35 26.32 -11.35 22.35
CA ASN A 35 26.52 -12.26 21.22
C ASN A 35 25.31 -13.19 21.02
N GLU A 36 24.73 -13.73 22.09
CA GLU A 36 23.49 -14.53 22.01
C GLU A 36 22.32 -13.70 21.47
N ALA A 37 22.17 -12.46 21.94
CA ALA A 37 21.14 -11.56 21.45
C ALA A 37 21.33 -11.20 19.97
N LEU A 38 22.57 -10.97 19.52
CA LEU A 38 22.91 -10.72 18.12
C LEU A 38 22.66 -11.95 17.24
N SER A 39 22.99 -13.14 17.73
CA SER A 39 22.69 -14.40 17.03
C SER A 39 21.18 -14.60 16.88
N TYR A 40 20.41 -14.34 17.94
CA TYR A 40 18.95 -14.40 17.88
C TYR A 40 18.36 -13.36 16.92
N LEU A 41 18.83 -12.11 16.97
CA LEU A 41 18.40 -11.07 16.03
C LEU A 41 18.78 -11.42 14.58
N SER A 42 19.93 -12.07 14.38
CA SER A 42 20.36 -12.56 13.06
C SER A 42 19.39 -13.59 12.49
N LYS A 43 18.95 -14.54 13.33
CA LYS A 43 17.90 -15.49 12.98
C LYS A 43 16.60 -14.78 12.63
N VAL A 44 16.14 -13.85 13.48
CA VAL A 44 14.91 -13.07 13.25
C VAL A 44 14.93 -12.36 11.90
N LEU A 45 16.06 -11.74 11.53
CA LEU A 45 16.19 -11.06 10.25
C LEU A 45 16.22 -12.01 9.05
N ARG A 46 16.89 -13.16 9.15
CA ARG A 46 16.88 -14.17 8.09
C ARG A 46 15.46 -14.69 7.84
N ASP A 47 14.78 -15.11 8.90
CA ASP A 47 13.41 -15.60 8.83
C ASP A 47 12.45 -14.53 8.29
N ALA A 48 12.70 -13.25 8.61
CA ALA A 48 11.90 -12.13 8.11
C ALA A 48 12.14 -11.81 6.63
N VAL A 49 13.37 -11.96 6.12
CA VAL A 49 13.65 -11.82 4.68
C VAL A 49 13.05 -12.99 3.91
N GLU A 50 13.23 -14.23 4.41
CA GLU A 50 12.72 -15.44 3.77
C GLU A 50 11.19 -15.44 3.66
N LYS A 51 10.50 -15.00 4.71
CA LYS A 51 9.03 -14.86 4.74
C LYS A 51 8.51 -13.58 4.09
N GLU A 52 9.38 -12.79 3.46
CA GLU A 52 9.03 -11.51 2.84
C GLU A 52 8.27 -10.56 3.79
N ILE A 53 8.68 -10.51 5.05
CA ILE A 53 8.20 -9.55 6.06
C ILE A 53 9.07 -8.28 6.06
N ILE A 54 10.33 -8.43 5.64
CA ILE A 54 11.23 -7.33 5.32
C ILE A 54 11.89 -7.58 3.97
N GLU A 55 12.09 -6.50 3.23
CA GLU A 55 12.95 -6.46 2.05
C GLU A 55 14.17 -5.61 2.36
N ILE A 56 15.34 -6.12 2.00
CA ILE A 56 16.60 -5.41 2.14
C ILE A 56 17.15 -5.17 0.74
N TRP A 57 17.51 -3.93 0.45
CA TRP A 57 18.03 -3.51 -0.85
C TRP A 57 19.41 -2.87 -0.65
N ASP A 58 20.37 -3.29 -1.46
CA ASP A 58 21.71 -2.72 -1.47
C ASP A 58 22.15 -2.41 -2.91
N PHE A 59 23.16 -1.58 -3.06
CA PHE A 59 23.72 -1.29 -4.37
C PHE A 59 24.47 -2.51 -4.90
N ASP A 60 24.34 -2.77 -6.20
CA ASP A 60 24.97 -3.90 -6.86
C ASP A 60 26.51 -3.91 -6.70
N ASN A 61 27.10 -2.72 -6.62
CA ASN A 61 28.50 -2.49 -6.25
C ASN A 61 28.68 -1.03 -5.81
N GLU A 62 29.84 -0.67 -5.27
CA GLU A 62 30.13 0.67 -4.71
C GLU A 62 29.97 1.83 -5.73
N VAL A 63 29.96 1.53 -7.03
CA VAL A 63 29.89 2.51 -8.12
C VAL A 63 28.52 2.50 -8.82
N SER A 64 27.65 1.56 -8.45
CA SER A 64 26.34 1.37 -9.08
C SER A 64 25.30 2.30 -8.47
N ALA A 65 24.47 2.90 -9.31
CA ALA A 65 23.27 3.62 -8.89
C ALA A 65 22.06 2.69 -8.72
N ASP A 66 22.19 1.42 -9.11
CA ASP A 66 21.10 0.45 -9.14
C ASP A 66 21.04 -0.34 -7.83
N LEU A 67 19.89 -0.27 -7.17
CA LEU A 67 19.56 -1.07 -6.01
C LEU A 67 19.07 -2.45 -6.43
N LYS A 68 19.59 -3.50 -5.81
CA LYS A 68 19.11 -4.89 -5.95
C LYS A 68 18.54 -5.38 -4.63
N LYS A 69 17.44 -6.15 -4.72
CA LYS A 69 16.86 -6.86 -3.59
C LYS A 69 17.83 -7.95 -3.16
N ILE A 70 18.24 -7.93 -1.91
CA ILE A 70 19.03 -8.98 -1.28
C ILE A 70 18.08 -10.12 -0.95
N THR A 71 18.30 -11.26 -1.61
CA THR A 71 17.51 -12.48 -1.38
C THR A 71 18.21 -13.47 -0.45
N ASN A 72 19.51 -13.28 -0.19
CA ASN A 72 20.29 -14.14 0.70
C ASN A 72 21.26 -13.31 1.57
N LEU A 73 21.11 -13.42 2.90
CA LEU A 73 21.95 -12.77 3.90
C LEU A 73 23.16 -13.61 4.37
N GLU A 74 23.34 -14.82 3.82
CA GLU A 74 24.47 -15.72 4.14
C GLU A 74 25.76 -15.36 3.39
N SER A 75 25.70 -14.41 2.44
CA SER A 75 26.90 -13.86 1.80
C SER A 75 27.83 -13.24 2.85
N SER A 76 29.15 -13.41 2.66
CA SER A 76 30.19 -12.89 3.57
C SER A 76 30.16 -11.36 3.74
N ILE A 77 29.46 -10.64 2.86
CA ILE A 77 29.25 -9.19 2.96
C ILE A 77 28.20 -8.86 4.04
N TYR A 78 27.23 -9.76 4.28
CA TYR A 78 26.13 -9.57 5.23
C TYR A 78 26.20 -10.48 6.45
N ALA A 79 27.13 -11.44 6.49
CA ALA A 79 27.35 -12.34 7.62
C ALA A 79 28.84 -12.44 7.98
N GLU A 80 29.12 -12.41 9.28
CA GLU A 80 30.42 -12.73 9.85
C GLU A 80 30.68 -14.25 9.84
N GLU A 81 31.94 -14.67 9.97
CA GLU A 81 32.34 -16.09 9.98
C GLU A 81 31.68 -16.90 11.10
N ASN A 82 31.29 -16.26 12.20
CA ASN A 82 30.58 -16.87 13.32
C ASN A 82 29.06 -17.07 13.06
N GLY A 83 28.58 -16.70 11.86
CA GLY A 83 27.18 -16.81 11.47
C GLY A 83 26.27 -15.69 11.98
N ILE A 84 26.79 -14.70 12.72
CA ILE A 84 26.08 -13.48 13.09
C ILE A 84 26.05 -12.55 11.87
N LEU A 85 24.93 -11.87 11.65
CA LEU A 85 24.84 -10.90 10.57
C LEU A 85 25.73 -9.68 10.83
N ASN A 86 26.36 -9.17 9.77
CA ASN A 86 27.07 -7.90 9.80
C ASN A 86 26.04 -6.76 9.84
N PHE A 87 25.58 -6.44 11.06
CA PHE A 87 24.57 -5.40 11.27
C PHE A 87 25.04 -4.01 10.86
N GLU A 88 26.34 -3.72 10.90
CA GLU A 88 26.88 -2.46 10.39
C GLU A 88 26.59 -2.31 8.89
N ARG A 89 26.84 -3.37 8.11
CA ARG A 89 26.50 -3.37 6.69
C ARG A 89 25.00 -3.34 6.46
N ILE A 90 24.23 -4.15 7.17
CA ILE A 90 22.76 -4.21 7.01
C ILE A 90 22.10 -2.87 7.31
N LEU A 91 22.54 -2.16 8.35
CA LEU A 91 22.02 -0.83 8.68
C LEU A 91 22.35 0.23 7.63
N GLN A 92 23.31 -0.01 6.74
CA GLN A 92 23.57 0.84 5.58
C GLN A 92 22.62 0.53 4.42
N CYS A 93 22.00 -0.65 4.37
CA CYS A 93 21.07 -1.02 3.30
C CYS A 93 19.73 -0.26 3.42
N LYS A 94 18.99 -0.19 2.31
CA LYS A 94 17.59 0.26 2.33
C LYS A 94 16.72 -0.90 2.84
N ILE A 95 16.04 -0.69 3.95
CA ILE A 95 15.17 -1.69 4.57
C ILE A 95 13.72 -1.24 4.41
N LYS A 96 12.87 -2.13 3.88
CA LYS A 96 11.44 -1.92 3.73
C LYS A 96 10.69 -3.04 4.44
N TYR A 97 9.88 -2.70 5.44
CA TYR A 97 8.93 -3.65 6.00
C TYR A 97 7.75 -3.87 5.07
N THR A 98 7.49 -5.13 4.75
CA THR A 98 6.38 -5.59 3.91
C THR A 98 5.28 -6.09 4.83
N PHE A 99 4.30 -5.21 5.03
CA PHE A 99 3.07 -5.55 5.73
C PHE A 99 2.06 -6.09 4.72
N ASN A 100 1.32 -7.13 5.08
CA ASN A 100 0.27 -7.63 4.20
C ASN A 100 -0.80 -6.55 3.94
N ASN A 101 -1.56 -6.72 2.85
CA ASN A 101 -2.58 -5.77 2.44
C ASN A 101 -3.60 -5.49 3.54
N TYR A 102 -3.90 -6.47 4.41
CA TYR A 102 -4.78 -6.27 5.55
C TYR A 102 -4.23 -5.27 6.58
N ILE A 103 -2.95 -5.37 6.94
CA ILE A 103 -2.29 -4.47 7.91
C ILE A 103 -2.16 -3.07 7.32
N ILE A 104 -1.79 -2.95 6.03
CA ILE A 104 -1.74 -1.66 5.33
C ILE A 104 -3.14 -1.04 5.26
N LYS A 105 -4.15 -1.83 4.88
CA LYS A 105 -5.55 -1.39 4.80
C LYS A 105 -6.09 -0.98 6.18
N ASN A 106 -5.76 -1.72 7.24
CA ASN A 106 -6.07 -1.34 8.62
C ASN A 106 -5.36 -0.02 9.00
N ALA A 107 -4.07 0.14 8.66
CA ALA A 107 -3.32 1.37 8.87
C ALA A 107 -3.97 2.58 8.18
N VAL A 108 -4.49 2.36 6.96
CA VAL A 108 -5.21 3.34 6.16
C VAL A 108 -6.61 3.64 6.71
N PHE A 109 -7.35 2.66 7.21
CA PHE A 109 -8.71 2.89 7.73
C PHE A 109 -8.74 3.57 9.10
N ASN A 110 -7.79 3.33 10.00
CA ASN A 110 -7.78 3.99 11.32
C ASN A 110 -6.95 5.29 11.35
N ARG A 111 -6.81 5.99 10.22
CA ARG A 111 -6.10 7.30 10.13
C ARG A 111 -6.59 8.32 11.17
N HIS A 112 -7.87 8.25 11.53
CA HIS A 112 -8.51 9.18 12.46
C HIS A 112 -7.97 9.15 13.90
N ARG A 113 -7.17 8.14 14.31
CA ARG A 113 -6.63 8.04 15.68
C ARG A 113 -5.11 8.28 15.81
N HIS A 114 -4.33 8.15 14.74
CA HIS A 114 -2.86 8.11 14.82
C HIS A 114 -2.11 8.91 13.74
N GLY A 115 -2.80 9.73 12.93
CA GLY A 115 -2.18 10.53 11.88
C GLY A 115 -2.04 9.76 10.56
N SER A 116 -0.94 9.99 9.82
CA SER A 116 -0.76 9.43 8.48
C SER A 116 -0.60 7.90 8.49
N PRO A 117 -0.93 7.19 7.39
CA PRO A 117 -0.71 5.74 7.29
C PRO A 117 0.73 5.33 7.61
N SER A 118 1.71 6.13 7.17
CA SER A 118 3.13 5.91 7.45
C SER A 118 3.45 5.98 8.94
N GLN A 119 2.82 6.89 9.68
CA GLN A 119 2.96 6.98 11.14
C GLN A 119 2.35 5.77 11.84
N LYS A 120 1.19 5.29 11.38
CA LYS A 120 0.57 4.08 11.93
C LYS A 120 1.36 2.81 11.58
N ILE A 121 1.93 2.73 10.39
CA ILE A 121 2.84 1.65 10.00
C ILE A 121 4.10 1.67 10.88
N ALA A 122 4.70 2.85 11.10
CA ALA A 122 5.81 3.01 12.02
C ALA A 122 5.43 2.65 13.48
N SER A 123 4.17 2.86 13.88
CA SER A 123 3.66 2.48 15.21
C SER A 123 3.58 0.97 15.43
N TYR A 124 3.59 0.16 14.36
CA TYR A 124 3.67 -1.29 14.48
C TYR A 124 5.04 -1.80 14.95
N GLY A 125 6.02 -0.90 15.09
CA GLY A 125 7.31 -1.18 15.68
C GLY A 125 8.32 -1.77 14.70
N PHE A 126 9.55 -1.90 15.17
CA PHE A 126 10.71 -2.34 14.41
C PHE A 126 11.48 -3.37 15.21
N PHE A 127 12.23 -4.25 14.53
CA PHE A 127 13.15 -5.13 15.24
C PHE A 127 14.24 -4.28 15.88
N ALA A 128 14.49 -4.51 17.17
CA ALA A 128 15.50 -3.75 17.88
C ALA A 128 16.28 -4.62 18.86
N LEU A 129 17.54 -4.29 19.03
CA LEU A 129 18.35 -4.75 20.15
C LEU A 129 18.44 -3.61 21.15
N ILE A 130 17.98 -3.84 22.37
CA ILE A 130 18.01 -2.87 23.46
C ILE A 130 18.93 -3.37 24.55
N GLU A 131 19.86 -2.53 24.98
CA GLU A 131 20.62 -2.73 26.19
C GLU A 131 19.86 -2.07 27.35
N ASN A 132 19.64 -2.84 28.41
CA ASN A 132 19.06 -2.37 29.65
C ASN A 132 20.09 -2.52 30.76
N GLN A 133 20.30 -1.44 31.50
CA GLN A 133 21.12 -1.44 32.71
C GLN A 133 20.20 -1.48 33.93
N SER A 134 20.50 -2.35 34.89
CA SER A 134 19.68 -2.50 36.11
C SER A 134 19.79 -1.31 37.07
N ASP A 135 20.93 -0.60 37.06
CA ASP A 135 21.23 0.45 38.02
C ASP A 135 20.73 1.85 37.58
N LYS A 136 20.28 1.98 36.32
CA LYS A 136 19.63 3.18 35.78
C LYS A 136 18.55 2.75 34.79
N PRO A 137 17.32 3.29 34.85
CA PRO A 137 16.28 2.99 33.86
C PRO A 137 16.57 3.67 32.49
N SER A 138 17.80 3.57 32.01
CA SER A 138 18.20 3.98 30.67
C SER A 138 18.10 2.77 29.75
N ARG A 139 17.09 2.80 28.88
CA ARG A 139 16.99 1.94 27.71
C ARG A 139 17.85 2.55 26.60
N SER A 140 18.93 1.90 26.22
CA SER A 140 19.73 2.29 25.05
C SER A 140 19.46 1.34 23.89
N THR A 141 18.98 1.88 22.77
CA THR A 141 18.83 1.10 21.54
C THR A 141 20.22 0.89 20.93
N VAL A 142 20.67 -0.35 20.89
CA VAL A 142 21.96 -0.76 20.30
C VAL A 142 21.83 -0.91 18.79
N ILE A 143 20.77 -1.58 18.34
CA ILE A 143 20.43 -1.78 16.93
C ILE A 143 18.95 -1.48 16.76
N LYS A 144 18.59 -0.78 15.69
CA LYS A 144 17.19 -0.58 15.29
C LYS A 144 17.05 -0.77 13.80
N ILE A 145 16.33 -1.81 13.41
CA ILE A 145 16.04 -2.13 12.01
C ILE A 145 14.79 -1.35 11.61
N LYS A 146 14.93 -0.06 11.34
CA LYS A 146 13.80 0.81 10.96
C LYS A 146 13.68 0.92 9.45
N ASN A 147 12.48 1.27 8.97
CA ASN A 147 12.32 1.89 7.66
C ASN A 147 13.10 3.21 7.69
N GLU A 148 14.31 3.23 7.15
CA GLU A 148 14.95 4.49 6.80
C GLU A 148 14.54 4.85 5.36
N GLU A 149 13.64 5.83 5.23
CA GLU A 149 13.97 6.90 4.31
C GLU A 149 15.29 7.46 4.83
N ARG A 150 16.43 7.13 4.22
CA ARG A 150 17.68 7.80 4.56
C ARG A 150 17.37 9.29 4.51
N GLU A 151 17.41 9.97 5.66
CA GLU A 151 17.79 11.37 5.66
C GLU A 151 19.23 11.36 5.19
N SER A 152 19.41 11.36 3.87
CA SER A 152 20.72 11.45 3.28
C SER A 152 21.33 12.75 3.82
N SER A 153 22.39 12.61 4.60
CA SER A 153 23.44 13.61 4.78
C SER A 153 24.15 13.88 3.44
N GLY A 154 23.35 14.16 2.41
CA GLY A 154 23.70 14.17 1.00
C GLY A 154 22.88 15.25 0.31
N ASN A 155 23.59 16.34 0.03
CA ASN A 155 23.31 17.40 -0.94
C ASN A 155 21.84 17.93 -1.03
N PRO A 156 21.57 19.18 -0.60
CA PRO A 156 20.24 19.83 -0.66
C PRO A 156 19.55 19.80 -2.04
N PHE A 157 20.32 19.67 -3.13
CA PHE A 157 19.79 19.55 -4.49
C PHE A 157 19.08 18.21 -4.76
N VAL A 158 19.42 17.13 -4.03
CA VAL A 158 18.75 15.83 -4.14
C VAL A 158 17.46 15.79 -3.33
N ARG A 159 17.41 16.46 -2.16
CA ARG A 159 16.17 16.60 -1.35
C ARG A 159 15.03 17.22 -2.16
N LYS A 160 15.29 18.32 -2.87
CA LYS A 160 14.29 18.95 -3.77
C LYS A 160 13.94 18.09 -4.99
N ARG A 161 14.79 17.16 -5.42
CA ARG A 161 14.46 16.21 -6.48
C ARG A 161 13.72 14.99 -5.96
N ASN A 162 13.98 14.48 -4.77
CA ASN A 162 13.36 13.25 -4.25
C ASN A 162 11.96 13.49 -3.68
N GLU A 163 11.70 14.62 -3.02
CA GLU A 163 10.32 14.98 -2.62
C GLU A 163 9.45 15.26 -3.85
N ASN A 164 10.01 15.96 -4.85
CA ASN A 164 9.34 16.16 -6.12
C ASN A 164 9.30 14.88 -6.96
N MET A 165 10.28 13.97 -6.88
CA MET A 165 10.26 12.71 -7.63
C MET A 165 9.28 11.73 -7.00
N ASN A 166 9.16 11.58 -5.68
CA ASN A 166 8.18 10.65 -5.12
C ASN A 166 6.75 11.11 -5.39
N LEU A 167 6.42 12.39 -5.17
CA LEU A 167 5.09 12.92 -5.51
C LEU A 167 4.84 12.89 -7.03
N ASN A 168 5.77 13.37 -7.86
CA ASN A 168 5.60 13.27 -9.32
C ASN A 168 5.65 11.84 -9.83
N TYR A 169 6.33 10.90 -9.18
CA TYR A 169 6.44 9.51 -9.63
C TYR A 169 5.14 8.77 -9.31
N PHE A 170 4.61 8.88 -8.09
CA PHE A 170 3.31 8.31 -7.77
C PHE A 170 2.18 9.00 -8.54
N GLU A 171 2.24 10.30 -8.77
CA GLU A 171 1.29 10.99 -9.66
C GLU A 171 1.46 10.53 -11.11
N LYS A 172 2.69 10.33 -11.61
CA LYS A 172 2.94 9.77 -12.94
C LYS A 172 2.46 8.32 -13.06
N LEU A 173 2.64 7.50 -12.02
CA LEU A 173 2.12 6.13 -11.98
C LEU A 173 0.60 6.13 -11.98
N LYS A 174 -0.05 6.93 -11.13
CA LYS A 174 -1.51 7.12 -11.14
C LYS A 174 -2.00 7.57 -12.52
N ILE A 175 -1.32 8.54 -13.14
CA ILE A 175 -1.65 9.01 -14.48
C ILE A 175 -1.44 7.89 -15.52
N GLN A 176 -0.38 7.09 -15.42
CA GLN A 176 -0.11 5.97 -16.32
C GLN A 176 -1.15 4.85 -16.17
N GLU A 177 -1.50 4.46 -14.95
CA GLU A 177 -2.54 3.47 -14.64
C GLU A 177 -3.90 3.92 -15.20
N VAL A 178 -4.28 5.16 -14.95
CA VAL A 178 -5.52 5.75 -15.47
C VAL A 178 -5.51 5.81 -17.00
N LYS A 179 -4.37 6.12 -17.63
CA LYS A 179 -4.23 6.08 -19.09
C LYS A 179 -4.37 4.66 -19.64
N GLN A 180 -3.72 3.67 -19.01
CA GLN A 180 -3.84 2.27 -19.41
C GLN A 180 -5.29 1.80 -19.30
N LEU A 181 -5.95 2.12 -18.19
CA LEU A 181 -7.37 1.82 -17.98
C LEU A 181 -8.22 2.47 -19.08
N TYR A 182 -7.98 3.74 -19.43
CA TYR A 182 -8.71 4.42 -20.50
C TYR A 182 -8.62 3.69 -21.86
N PHE A 183 -7.45 3.15 -22.22
CA PHE A 183 -7.26 2.46 -23.49
C PHE A 183 -7.68 0.97 -23.48
N ASP A 184 -7.87 0.36 -22.31
CA ASP A 184 -8.26 -1.04 -22.18
C ASP A 184 -9.71 -1.28 -22.64
N GLN A 185 -9.90 -1.75 -23.87
CA GLN A 185 -11.23 -1.95 -24.46
C GLN A 185 -12.05 -3.05 -23.79
N ASN A 186 -11.42 -3.92 -22.98
CA ASN A 186 -12.06 -5.08 -22.37
C ASN A 186 -12.52 -4.84 -20.93
N ASN A 187 -12.31 -3.64 -20.39
CA ASN A 187 -12.50 -3.36 -18.97
C ASN A 187 -13.63 -2.37 -18.68
N ASN A 188 -14.78 -2.59 -19.33
CA ASN A 188 -15.98 -1.78 -19.13
C ASN A 188 -16.56 -1.94 -17.71
N TYR A 189 -16.21 -2.99 -16.96
CA TYR A 189 -16.60 -3.12 -15.55
C TYR A 189 -15.97 -2.07 -14.64
N GLN A 190 -14.74 -1.63 -14.93
CA GLN A 190 -13.97 -0.74 -14.05
C GLN A 190 -13.98 0.71 -14.51
N LYS A 191 -14.44 1.02 -15.73
CA LYS A 191 -14.38 2.38 -16.25
C LYS A 191 -15.62 2.81 -16.99
N GLU A 192 -15.87 4.11 -16.97
CA GLU A 192 -16.86 4.78 -17.81
C GLU A 192 -16.30 6.11 -18.32
N ILE A 193 -16.59 6.46 -19.58
CA ILE A 193 -16.19 7.74 -20.16
C ILE A 193 -17.44 8.57 -20.39
N LEU A 194 -17.53 9.70 -19.69
CA LEU A 194 -18.69 10.56 -19.78
C LEU A 194 -18.74 11.24 -21.15
N ASN A 195 -19.75 10.89 -21.95
CA ASN A 195 -19.99 11.43 -23.27
C ASN A 195 -21.14 12.46 -23.31
N THR A 196 -21.77 12.74 -22.17
CA THR A 196 -22.94 13.62 -22.05
C THR A 196 -22.96 14.36 -20.72
N ASN A 197 -23.61 15.51 -20.69
CA ASN A 197 -23.87 16.29 -19.47
C ASN A 197 -25.24 16.02 -18.84
N SER A 198 -25.97 15.00 -19.32
CA SER A 198 -27.31 14.66 -18.82
C SER A 198 -27.25 14.15 -17.38
N PHE A 199 -28.10 14.71 -16.51
CA PHE A 199 -28.29 14.21 -15.14
C PHE A 199 -28.64 12.72 -15.14
N LEU A 200 -29.58 12.29 -16.00
CA LEU A 200 -30.02 10.90 -16.05
C LEU A 200 -28.89 9.96 -16.47
N ALA A 201 -27.98 10.40 -17.36
CA ALA A 201 -26.84 9.58 -17.73
C ALA A 201 -25.86 9.42 -16.55
N LEU A 202 -25.61 10.50 -15.80
CA LEU A 202 -24.75 10.47 -14.62
C LEU A 202 -25.36 9.62 -13.49
N GLU A 203 -26.67 9.74 -13.25
CA GLU A 203 -27.40 8.91 -12.28
C GLU A 203 -27.29 7.42 -12.64
N ARG A 204 -27.48 7.07 -13.92
CA ARG A 204 -27.32 5.69 -14.41
C ARG A 204 -25.92 5.14 -14.16
N ILE A 205 -24.89 5.91 -14.48
CA ILE A 205 -23.50 5.52 -14.26
C ILE A 205 -23.23 5.34 -12.76
N PHE A 206 -23.66 6.30 -11.95
CA PHE A 206 -23.50 6.29 -10.50
C PHE A 206 -24.13 5.07 -9.84
N LEU A 207 -25.40 4.77 -10.17
CA LEU A 207 -26.08 3.59 -9.65
C LEU A 207 -25.44 2.30 -10.16
N SER A 208 -24.99 2.25 -11.42
CA SER A 208 -24.28 1.08 -11.96
C SER A 208 -23.00 0.78 -11.19
N PHE A 209 -22.24 1.80 -10.81
CA PHE A 209 -21.00 1.67 -10.04
C PHE A 209 -21.27 1.16 -8.63
N GLN A 210 -22.35 1.63 -7.99
CA GLN A 210 -22.78 1.15 -6.66
C GLN A 210 -23.23 -0.31 -6.69
N ASN A 211 -24.00 -0.70 -7.71
CA ASN A 211 -24.59 -2.03 -7.83
C ASN A 211 -23.66 -3.09 -8.44
N THR A 212 -22.45 -2.70 -8.85
CA THR A 212 -21.44 -3.61 -9.34
C THR A 212 -20.46 -3.87 -8.22
N PHE A 213 -20.27 -5.12 -7.82
CA PHE A 213 -19.51 -5.44 -6.60
C PHE A 213 -18.00 -5.59 -6.85
N ILE A 214 -17.22 -5.68 -5.77
CA ILE A 214 -15.89 -6.32 -5.69
C ILE A 214 -14.70 -5.62 -6.38
N ILE A 215 -14.93 -4.62 -7.23
CA ILE A 215 -13.85 -3.95 -8.00
C ILE A 215 -13.92 -2.43 -7.85
N THR A 216 -12.77 -1.72 -7.82
CA THR A 216 -12.74 -0.25 -7.93
C THR A 216 -13.25 0.21 -9.31
N LYS A 217 -14.03 1.29 -9.35
CA LYS A 217 -14.52 1.91 -10.58
C LYS A 217 -13.99 3.33 -10.79
N TYR A 218 -13.83 3.72 -12.05
CA TYR A 218 -13.29 5.00 -12.49
C TYR A 218 -14.21 5.69 -13.50
N LEU A 219 -14.61 6.92 -13.22
CA LEU A 219 -15.39 7.76 -14.13
C LEU A 219 -14.50 8.84 -14.73
N PHE A 220 -14.32 8.81 -16.04
CA PHE A 220 -13.57 9.81 -16.81
C PHE A 220 -14.51 10.93 -17.25
N VAL A 221 -14.30 12.13 -16.71
CA VAL A 221 -15.12 13.30 -17.02
C VAL A 221 -14.31 14.29 -17.85
N PRO A 222 -14.67 14.53 -19.13
CA PRO A 222 -14.04 15.57 -19.93
C PRO A 222 -14.13 16.95 -19.25
N GLU A 223 -13.11 17.78 -19.39
CA GLU A 223 -13.04 19.10 -18.75
C GLU A 223 -14.27 19.99 -19.04
N HIS A 224 -14.82 19.91 -20.24
CA HIS A 224 -16.02 20.66 -20.63
C HIS A 224 -17.31 20.22 -19.90
N PHE A 225 -17.32 19.01 -19.29
CA PHE A 225 -18.42 18.52 -18.47
C PHE A 225 -18.14 18.58 -16.96
N HIS A 226 -16.89 18.80 -16.56
CA HIS A 226 -16.41 18.64 -15.18
C HIS A 226 -17.25 19.38 -14.13
N LYS A 227 -17.52 20.67 -14.35
CA LYS A 227 -18.27 21.49 -13.38
C LYS A 227 -19.67 20.93 -13.10
N ASN A 228 -20.38 20.54 -14.17
CA ASN A 228 -21.73 19.99 -14.05
C ASN A 228 -21.71 18.58 -13.44
N ALA A 229 -20.81 17.72 -13.91
CA ALA A 229 -20.68 16.36 -13.40
C ALA A 229 -20.40 16.34 -11.90
N THR A 230 -19.51 17.23 -11.43
CA THR A 230 -19.19 17.35 -10.00
C THR A 230 -20.43 17.70 -9.17
N ALA A 231 -21.18 18.73 -9.58
CA ALA A 231 -22.40 19.13 -8.88
C ALA A 231 -23.48 18.04 -8.86
N VAL A 232 -23.58 17.25 -9.94
CA VAL A 232 -24.51 16.12 -10.02
C VAL A 232 -24.05 14.97 -9.14
N ILE A 233 -22.75 14.64 -9.13
CA ILE A 233 -22.19 13.59 -8.26
C ILE A 233 -22.44 13.95 -6.79
N ASP A 234 -22.19 15.20 -6.38
CA ASP A 234 -22.44 15.66 -5.01
C ASP A 234 -23.92 15.47 -4.62
N LEU A 235 -24.84 15.81 -5.53
CA LEU A 235 -26.28 15.63 -5.33
C LEU A 235 -26.66 14.14 -5.21
N LEU A 236 -26.04 13.27 -6.01
CA LEU A 236 -26.29 11.82 -5.99
C LEU A 236 -25.74 11.19 -4.70
N VAL A 237 -24.56 11.59 -4.24
CA VAL A 237 -23.99 11.18 -2.95
C VAL A 237 -24.93 11.55 -1.81
N GLN A 238 -25.45 12.78 -1.78
CA GLN A 238 -26.43 13.21 -0.78
C GLN A 238 -27.74 12.40 -0.86
N THR A 239 -28.18 12.08 -2.08
CA THR A 239 -29.46 11.40 -2.30
C THR A 239 -29.43 9.92 -1.91
N PHE A 240 -28.36 9.22 -2.28
CA PHE A 240 -28.26 7.77 -2.14
C PHE A 240 -27.38 7.35 -0.95
N SER A 241 -26.61 8.27 -0.36
CA SER A 241 -25.76 8.04 0.81
C SER A 241 -24.92 6.75 0.70
N PRO A 242 -24.08 6.61 -0.35
CA PRO A 242 -23.23 5.43 -0.48
C PRO A 242 -22.32 5.26 0.73
N GLU A 243 -22.01 4.01 1.06
CA GLU A 243 -21.03 3.69 2.12
C GLU A 243 -19.64 4.28 1.82
N ASN A 244 -19.26 4.37 0.54
CA ASN A 244 -18.04 5.02 0.08
C ASN A 244 -18.35 6.13 -0.93
N GLU A 245 -17.75 7.30 -0.73
CA GLU A 245 -17.96 8.44 -1.59
C GLU A 245 -17.25 8.29 -2.95
N TYR A 246 -17.68 9.12 -3.90
CA TYR A 246 -17.00 9.29 -5.17
C TYR A 246 -15.91 10.33 -4.98
N GLU A 247 -14.65 9.90 -4.99
CA GLU A 247 -13.53 10.77 -4.71
C GLU A 247 -12.85 11.21 -6.00
N PHE A 248 -12.42 12.47 -6.06
CA PHE A 248 -11.53 12.92 -7.11
C PHE A 248 -10.19 12.16 -7.00
N HIS A 249 -9.80 11.49 -8.08
CA HIS A 249 -8.61 10.64 -8.11
C HIS A 249 -7.39 11.35 -8.73
N THR A 250 -7.53 11.87 -9.95
CA THR A 250 -6.49 12.61 -10.66
C THR A 250 -7.06 13.35 -11.87
N ALA A 251 -6.27 14.25 -12.47
CA ALA A 251 -6.55 14.84 -13.77
C ALA A 251 -5.52 14.34 -14.79
N VAL A 252 -5.97 14.00 -15.99
CA VAL A 252 -5.13 13.40 -17.03
C VAL A 252 -5.48 13.91 -18.41
N GLU A 253 -4.47 14.12 -19.25
CA GLU A 253 -4.67 14.45 -20.66
C GLU A 253 -4.46 13.21 -21.53
N ILE A 254 -5.47 12.90 -22.34
CA ILE A 254 -5.52 11.73 -23.23
C ILE A 254 -6.00 12.23 -24.60
N GLU A 255 -5.20 11.97 -25.64
CA GLU A 255 -5.52 12.38 -27.03
C GLU A 255 -5.89 13.86 -27.18
N GLY A 256 -5.26 14.75 -26.41
CA GLY A 256 -5.50 16.20 -26.42
C GLY A 256 -6.76 16.65 -25.67
N VAL A 257 -7.44 15.73 -24.98
CA VAL A 257 -8.59 16.03 -24.12
C VAL A 257 -8.18 15.84 -22.66
N LYS A 258 -8.46 16.85 -21.83
CA LYS A 258 -8.26 16.79 -20.39
C LYS A 258 -9.47 16.15 -19.71
N PHE A 259 -9.22 15.14 -18.90
CA PHE A 259 -10.21 14.42 -18.11
C PHE A 259 -9.94 14.62 -16.61
N TYR A 260 -11.01 14.79 -15.85
CA TYR A 260 -11.02 14.70 -14.40
C TYR A 260 -11.58 13.32 -14.04
N VAL A 261 -10.80 12.53 -13.32
CA VAL A 261 -11.12 11.12 -13.05
C VAL A 261 -11.59 10.98 -11.61
N TYR A 262 -12.78 10.42 -11.45
CA TYR A 262 -13.37 10.08 -10.16
C TYR A 262 -13.25 8.59 -9.89
N LYS A 263 -13.01 8.21 -8.65
CA LYS A 263 -12.88 6.82 -8.20
C LYS A 263 -14.03 6.48 -7.23
N HIS A 264 -14.57 5.27 -7.35
CA HIS A 264 -15.54 4.71 -6.42
C HIS A 264 -15.15 3.27 -6.02
N ASP A 265 -15.06 3.01 -4.72
CA ASP A 265 -14.77 1.70 -4.14
C ASP A 265 -16.06 1.12 -3.55
N PRO A 266 -16.72 0.11 -4.15
CA PRO A 266 -17.95 -0.44 -3.60
C PRO A 266 -17.68 -1.32 -2.37
N VAL A 267 -18.54 -1.21 -1.35
CA VAL A 267 -18.44 -1.96 -0.08
C VAL A 267 -19.67 -2.80 0.20
N SER A 268 -20.84 -2.34 -0.25
CA SER A 268 -22.12 -2.98 0.05
C SER A 268 -22.51 -4.02 -0.99
N CYS A 269 -23.15 -5.11 -0.56
CA CYS A 269 -23.85 -6.07 -1.42
C CYS A 269 -25.33 -5.67 -1.67
N ALA A 270 -25.78 -4.54 -1.14
CA ALA A 270 -27.17 -4.09 -1.29
C ALA A 270 -27.38 -3.37 -2.62
N LEU A 271 -28.38 -3.81 -3.39
CA LEU A 271 -28.78 -3.16 -4.63
C LEU A 271 -29.52 -1.85 -4.32
N THR A 272 -29.07 -0.78 -4.96
CA THR A 272 -29.62 0.57 -4.89
C THR A 272 -30.40 0.86 -6.17
N PHE A 273 -31.67 1.22 -6.02
CA PHE A 273 -32.57 1.53 -7.13
C PHE A 273 -32.65 3.05 -7.32
N SER A 274 -32.89 3.49 -8.56
CA SER A 274 -33.24 4.88 -8.83
C SER A 274 -34.55 5.26 -8.12
N LYS A 275 -34.82 6.56 -8.02
CA LYS A 275 -36.12 7.05 -7.51
C LYS A 275 -37.32 6.61 -8.35
N THR A 276 -37.09 6.22 -9.60
CA THR A 276 -38.10 5.66 -10.51
C THR A 276 -38.22 4.14 -10.44
N GLY A 277 -37.50 3.49 -9.52
CA GLY A 277 -37.53 2.04 -9.30
C GLY A 277 -36.67 1.24 -10.27
N LYS A 278 -35.80 1.90 -11.05
CA LYS A 278 -34.93 1.24 -12.03
C LYS A 278 -33.64 0.77 -11.38
N LEU A 279 -33.17 -0.39 -11.82
CA LEU A 279 -31.88 -0.94 -11.41
C LEU A 279 -30.88 -0.83 -12.57
N TYR A 280 -29.70 -0.31 -12.26
CA TYR A 280 -28.60 -0.18 -13.21
C TYR A 280 -27.41 -0.99 -12.69
N ILE A 281 -26.80 -1.77 -13.58
CA ILE A 281 -25.62 -2.61 -13.30
C ILE A 281 -24.57 -2.38 -14.39
N ARG A 282 -23.37 -2.94 -14.20
CA ARG A 282 -22.36 -2.98 -15.26
C ARG A 282 -22.15 -4.40 -15.77
N ASP A 283 -22.00 -4.52 -17.08
CA ASP A 283 -21.53 -5.72 -17.76
C ASP A 283 -20.29 -5.42 -18.63
N GLN A 284 -19.86 -6.40 -19.41
CA GLN A 284 -18.75 -6.28 -20.36
C GLN A 284 -18.96 -5.22 -21.47
N ASN A 285 -20.18 -4.73 -21.65
CA ASN A 285 -20.55 -3.68 -22.61
C ASN A 285 -20.80 -2.31 -21.95
N GLY A 286 -20.69 -2.21 -20.62
CA GLY A 286 -20.85 -0.97 -19.87
C GLY A 286 -22.12 -0.94 -19.02
N VAL A 287 -22.81 0.21 -18.97
CA VAL A 287 -24.03 0.38 -18.15
C VAL A 287 -25.23 -0.31 -18.79
N LYS A 288 -25.83 -1.26 -18.05
CA LYS A 288 -27.06 -1.96 -18.43
C LYS A 288 -28.19 -1.60 -17.47
N GLU A 289 -29.36 -1.28 -18.02
CA GLU A 289 -30.62 -1.24 -17.24
C GLU A 289 -31.12 -2.67 -17.10
N VAL A 290 -31.43 -3.10 -15.89
CA VAL A 290 -31.95 -4.45 -15.63
C VAL A 290 -33.39 -4.52 -16.11
N ASP A 291 -33.67 -5.55 -16.89
CA ASP A 291 -34.99 -5.86 -17.44
C ASP A 291 -35.31 -7.35 -17.26
N GLU A 292 -36.47 -7.77 -17.78
CA GLU A 292 -36.95 -9.16 -17.75
C GLU A 292 -36.05 -10.16 -18.48
N ASN A 293 -35.14 -9.69 -19.34
CA ASN A 293 -34.19 -10.52 -20.09
C ASN A 293 -32.81 -10.59 -19.41
N THR A 294 -32.61 -9.84 -18.32
CA THR A 294 -31.35 -9.81 -17.59
C THR A 294 -31.22 -11.04 -16.72
N THR A 295 -30.18 -11.84 -16.97
CA THR A 295 -29.96 -13.12 -16.28
C THR A 295 -29.18 -12.93 -14.99
N PHE A 296 -29.29 -13.90 -14.07
CA PHE A 296 -28.46 -13.89 -12.85
C PHE A 296 -26.95 -13.94 -13.17
N SER A 297 -26.57 -14.64 -14.24
CA SER A 297 -25.22 -14.63 -14.79
C SER A 297 -24.73 -13.22 -15.14
N ASP A 298 -25.57 -12.35 -15.68
CA ASP A 298 -25.20 -10.95 -15.95
C ASP A 298 -24.91 -10.15 -14.66
N LEU A 299 -25.36 -10.64 -13.50
CA LEU A 299 -25.13 -10.04 -12.17
C LEU A 299 -23.91 -10.65 -11.46
N THR A 300 -23.51 -11.88 -11.79
CA THR A 300 -22.49 -12.64 -11.05
C THR A 300 -21.25 -13.02 -11.85
N ASP A 301 -21.37 -13.17 -13.16
CA ASP A 301 -20.27 -13.59 -14.04
C ASP A 301 -19.47 -12.36 -14.47
N MET A 302 -18.72 -11.80 -13.53
CA MET A 302 -17.60 -10.94 -13.89
C MET A 302 -16.54 -11.84 -14.53
N PRO A 303 -16.18 -11.68 -15.83
CA PRO A 303 -15.01 -12.35 -16.35
C PRO A 303 -13.86 -11.99 -15.41
N ALA A 304 -13.18 -13.01 -14.90
CA ALA A 304 -12.03 -12.85 -14.03
C ALA A 304 -11.19 -11.69 -14.58
N ILE A 305 -10.97 -10.68 -13.74
CA ILE A 305 -10.11 -9.52 -14.04
C ILE A 305 -8.94 -10.05 -14.85
N ASP A 306 -8.64 -9.45 -16.01
CA ASP A 306 -7.51 -9.86 -16.84
C ASP A 306 -6.33 -10.16 -15.90
N GLN A 307 -5.91 -11.42 -15.85
CA GLN A 307 -4.93 -11.89 -14.87
C GLN A 307 -3.67 -11.02 -14.94
N LYS A 308 -3.35 -10.43 -16.09
CA LYS A 308 -2.27 -9.44 -16.21
C LYS A 308 -2.57 -8.14 -15.50
N LEU A 309 -3.77 -7.59 -15.61
CA LEU A 309 -4.19 -6.38 -14.91
C LEU A 309 -4.34 -6.63 -13.41
N GLN A 310 -4.84 -7.80 -13.02
CA GLN A 310 -4.90 -8.25 -11.64
C GLN A 310 -3.50 -8.41 -11.06
N ASN A 311 -2.56 -9.01 -11.80
CA ASN A 311 -1.15 -9.05 -11.40
C ASN A 311 -0.53 -7.65 -11.34
N ILE A 312 -0.89 -6.71 -12.22
CA ILE A 312 -0.41 -5.31 -12.15
C ILE A 312 -0.97 -4.60 -10.89
N ILE A 313 -2.22 -4.87 -10.52
CA ILE A 313 -2.91 -4.30 -9.36
C ILE A 313 -2.45 -4.97 -8.04
N GLU A 314 -2.14 -6.27 -8.06
CA GLU A 314 -1.69 -7.06 -6.90
C GLU A 314 -0.17 -6.96 -6.64
N ILE A 315 0.60 -6.39 -7.58
CA ILE A 315 2.03 -6.07 -7.41
C ILE A 315 2.26 -4.74 -6.64
N ILE A 316 1.21 -3.95 -6.35
CA ILE A 316 1.27 -2.71 -5.54
C ILE A 316 0.63 -2.90 -4.17
#